data_AF-A0AAN7B040-F1
#
_entry.id   AF-A0AAN7B040-F1
#
_cell.length_a   1.000
_cell.length_b   1.000
_cell.length_c   1.000
_cell.angle_alpha   90.00
_cell.angle_beta   90.00
_cell.angle_gamma   90.00
#
_symmetry.space_group_name_H-M   'P 1'
#
loop_
_entity.id
_entity.type
_entity.pdbx_description
1 polymer ?
#
loop_
_entity_poly.entity_id
_entity_poly.type
_entity_poly.pdbx_seq_one_letter_code
_entity_poly.pdbx_strand_id
1 'polypeptide(L)'
;MLLLWVLIIQSTLNWPLPYQALFPHTYQLRKPDKSEHNKTTMTQLPTIQIKPEMRDLYQKAVATPETITHAEKNLIIGRPPPDEEERLCLAKVNLTVPQLREKAITHPEQLTPLEARIIMHGAGYDPAQHWAVDRLEKSLSMRKEDRNLELDARGAVKTRDELRAWMNAEDRLAAWGKERLEELAAKRGHNLSKWPYNRW
;
A
#
# COMPACT_ATOMS: atom_id res chain seq x y z
N MET A 1 -5.42 -24.97 -3.18
CA MET A 1 -4.83 -23.84 -3.95
C MET A 1 -5.27 -22.45 -3.46
N LEU A 2 -5.86 -22.31 -2.26
CA LEU A 2 -6.27 -21.01 -1.68
C LEU A 2 -5.29 -20.47 -0.61
N LEU A 3 -4.32 -21.29 -0.18
CA LEU A 3 -3.39 -20.96 0.90
C LEU A 3 -2.19 -20.08 0.47
N LEU A 4 -1.95 -19.91 -0.83
CA LEU A 4 -0.87 -19.04 -1.33
C LEU A 4 -1.25 -17.55 -1.36
N TRP A 5 -2.55 -17.23 -1.35
CA TRP A 5 -3.04 -15.85 -1.53
C TRP A 5 -3.00 -15.01 -0.25
N VAL A 6 -3.06 -15.65 0.92
CA VAL A 6 -2.99 -14.96 2.23
C VAL A 6 -1.56 -14.50 2.55
N LEU A 7 -0.54 -15.19 2.04
CA LEU A 7 0.87 -14.86 2.31
C LEU A 7 1.37 -13.67 1.48
N ILE A 8 0.84 -13.44 0.27
CA ILE A 8 1.26 -12.31 -0.58
C ILE A 8 0.79 -10.98 0.03
N ILE A 9 -0.40 -10.94 0.63
CA ILE A 9 -0.89 -9.73 1.33
C ILE A 9 -0.12 -9.51 2.64
N GLN A 10 0.22 -10.57 3.39
CA GLN A 10 1.05 -10.44 4.60
C GLN A 10 2.51 -10.03 4.32
N SER A 11 3.05 -10.29 3.13
CA SER A 11 4.41 -9.92 2.75
C SER A 11 4.62 -8.40 2.62
N THR A 12 3.56 -7.63 2.32
CA THR A 12 3.64 -6.15 2.23
C THR A 12 3.85 -5.44 3.56
N LEU A 13 3.76 -6.16 4.69
CA LEU A 13 3.99 -5.63 6.04
C LEU A 13 5.38 -5.93 6.60
N ASN A 14 6.25 -6.61 5.84
CA ASN A 14 7.58 -7.01 6.31
C ASN A 14 8.71 -6.45 5.44
N TRP A 15 8.60 -5.18 5.06
CA TRP A 15 9.76 -4.44 4.57
C TRP A 15 10.61 -3.97 5.75
N PRO A 16 11.91 -4.29 5.83
CA PRO A 16 12.78 -3.62 6.78
C PRO A 16 12.90 -2.17 6.34
N LEU A 17 12.31 -1.25 7.10
CA LEU A 17 12.50 0.19 6.93
C LEU A 17 14.02 0.50 6.85
N PRO A 18 14.41 1.39 5.93
CA PRO A 18 14.77 2.71 6.41
C PRO A 18 14.16 3.80 5.51
N TYR A 19 12.87 4.07 5.68
CA TYR A 19 12.21 5.27 5.12
C TYR A 19 12.93 6.57 5.55
N GLN A 20 13.69 6.54 6.65
CA GLN A 20 14.47 7.66 7.18
C GLN A 20 15.64 8.08 6.28
N ALA A 21 16.13 7.22 5.38
CA ALA A 21 17.27 7.55 4.53
C ALA A 21 16.90 8.43 3.32
N LEU A 22 15.61 8.51 2.97
CA LEU A 22 15.14 9.21 1.76
C LEU A 22 14.70 10.66 2.01
N PHE A 23 14.57 11.10 3.27
CA PHE A 23 14.12 12.45 3.65
C PHE A 23 14.95 13.02 4.81
N PRO A 24 16.09 13.70 4.55
CA PRO A 24 17.06 14.08 5.58
C PRO A 24 16.67 15.29 6.45
N HIS A 25 15.55 15.97 6.19
CA HIS A 25 15.13 17.15 6.95
C HIS A 25 13.65 17.06 7.34
N THR A 26 13.35 16.35 8.43
CA THR A 26 12.22 16.68 9.35
C THR A 26 12.12 15.77 10.58
N TYR A 27 12.90 14.70 10.70
CA TYR A 27 12.74 13.78 11.84
C TYR A 27 13.92 13.85 12.82
N GLN A 28 13.92 14.84 13.71
CA GLN A 28 14.58 14.67 15.01
C GLN A 28 13.66 13.82 15.90
N LEU A 29 13.77 12.51 15.77
CA LEU A 29 13.28 11.61 16.80
C LEU A 29 14.14 11.82 18.04
N ARG A 30 13.53 12.38 19.09
CA ARG A 30 14.11 12.50 20.43
C ARG A 30 14.62 11.12 20.85
N LYS A 31 15.92 10.98 21.08
CA LYS A 31 16.52 9.72 21.56
C LYS A 31 15.86 9.36 22.90
N PRO A 32 15.32 8.14 23.08
CA PRO A 32 14.83 7.73 24.39
C PRO A 32 16.01 7.58 25.35
N ASP A 33 15.86 8.18 26.52
CA ASP A 33 16.81 8.11 27.62
C ASP A 33 16.91 6.67 28.13
N LYS A 34 18.12 6.23 28.47
CA LYS A 34 18.46 4.83 28.78
C LYS A 34 18.17 4.45 30.23
N SER A 35 17.10 4.96 30.81
CA SER A 35 16.66 4.55 32.14
C SER A 35 15.15 4.43 32.18
N GLU A 36 14.65 3.24 31.89
CA GLU A 36 13.60 2.58 32.66
C GLU A 36 13.25 1.25 32.00
N HIS A 37 13.68 0.16 32.64
CA HIS A 37 13.09 -1.15 32.42
C HIS A 37 11.66 -1.12 33.00
N ASN A 38 10.72 -0.56 32.25
CA ASN A 38 9.30 -0.70 32.54
C ASN A 38 8.68 -1.64 31.50
N LYS A 39 8.07 -2.72 32.01
CA LYS A 39 7.32 -3.72 31.24
C LYS A 39 6.41 -2.98 30.27
N THR A 40 6.69 -3.10 28.97
CA THR A 40 5.79 -2.63 27.91
C THR A 40 4.50 -3.42 28.02
N THR A 41 3.57 -2.92 28.83
CA THR A 41 2.16 -3.28 28.71
C THR A 41 1.80 -2.93 27.27
N MET A 42 1.65 -3.94 26.40
CA MET A 42 1.11 -3.74 25.07
C MET A 42 -0.24 -3.06 25.27
N THR A 43 -0.30 -1.76 25.02
CA THR A 43 -1.52 -0.99 25.13
C THR A 43 -2.46 -1.58 24.09
N GLN A 44 -3.43 -2.33 24.58
CA GLN A 44 -4.40 -3.01 23.73
C GLN A 44 -5.18 -1.89 23.01
N LEU A 45 -4.95 -1.76 21.70
CA LEU A 45 -5.65 -0.75 20.90
C LEU A 45 -7.16 -1.01 21.03
N PRO A 46 -7.99 0.04 21.19
CA PRO A 46 -9.42 -0.12 21.31
C PRO A 46 -9.97 -0.79 20.04
N THR A 47 -10.74 -1.86 20.21
CA THR A 47 -11.31 -2.59 19.08
C THR A 47 -12.28 -1.71 18.30
N ILE A 48 -11.92 -1.35 17.07
CA ILE A 48 -12.77 -0.62 16.13
C ILE A 48 -13.76 -1.63 15.53
N GLN A 49 -15.05 -1.36 15.68
CA GLN A 49 -16.10 -2.10 14.98
C GLN A 49 -16.31 -1.49 13.58
N ILE A 50 -16.36 -2.34 12.56
CA ILE A 50 -16.75 -1.91 11.22
C ILE A 50 -18.23 -1.51 11.27
N LYS A 51 -18.58 -0.38 10.64
CA LYS A 51 -19.97 0.05 10.50
C LYS A 51 -20.79 -1.07 9.82
N PRO A 52 -22.03 -1.35 10.27
CA PRO A 52 -22.87 -2.41 9.69
C PRO A 52 -22.96 -2.31 8.15
N GLU A 53 -23.15 -1.10 7.64
CA GLU A 53 -23.26 -0.78 6.21
C GLU A 53 -22.02 -1.21 5.40
N MET A 54 -20.82 -1.02 5.98
CA MET A 54 -19.58 -1.45 5.35
C MET A 54 -19.38 -2.96 5.41
N ARG A 55 -19.85 -3.60 6.49
CA ARG A 55 -19.81 -5.05 6.63
C ARG A 55 -20.70 -5.71 5.58
N ASP A 56 -21.91 -5.20 5.39
CA ASP A 56 -22.85 -5.70 4.38
C ASP A 56 -22.29 -5.53 2.97
N LEU A 57 -21.64 -4.40 2.70
CA LEU A 57 -20.95 -4.16 1.43
C LEU A 57 -19.80 -5.17 1.20
N TYR A 58 -19.00 -5.47 2.22
CA TYR A 58 -17.95 -6.50 2.09
C TYR A 58 -18.53 -7.89 1.87
N GLN A 59 -19.62 -8.24 2.54
CA GLN A 59 -20.31 -9.52 2.30
C GLN A 59 -20.86 -9.62 0.88
N LYS A 60 -21.51 -8.54 0.39
CA LYS A 60 -21.98 -8.44 -1.01
C LYS A 60 -20.83 -8.64 -2.00
N ALA A 61 -19.68 -7.99 -1.75
CA ALA A 61 -18.52 -8.08 -2.61
C ALA A 61 -17.92 -9.49 -2.70
N VAL A 62 -17.94 -10.24 -1.59
CA VAL A 62 -17.49 -11.64 -1.56
C VAL A 62 -18.51 -12.57 -2.23
N ALA A 63 -19.80 -12.36 -1.98
CA ALA A 63 -20.85 -13.26 -2.47
C ALA A 63 -21.13 -13.09 -3.97
N THR A 64 -21.19 -11.85 -4.44
CA THR A 64 -21.65 -11.47 -5.78
C THR A 64 -20.81 -10.30 -6.34
N PRO A 65 -19.50 -10.52 -6.60
CA PRO A 65 -18.56 -9.47 -6.99
C PRO A 65 -18.96 -8.74 -8.28
N GLU A 66 -19.65 -9.40 -9.21
CA GLU A 66 -20.14 -8.84 -10.46
C GLU A 66 -21.24 -7.77 -10.29
N THR A 67 -21.90 -7.75 -9.12
CA THR A 67 -22.95 -6.77 -8.80
C THR A 67 -22.40 -5.50 -8.14
N ILE A 68 -21.10 -5.46 -7.87
CA ILE A 68 -20.42 -4.32 -7.26
C ILE A 68 -20.22 -3.22 -8.30
N THR A 69 -20.77 -2.05 -8.03
CA THR A 69 -20.58 -0.85 -8.84
C THR A 69 -19.15 -0.31 -8.71
N HIS A 70 -18.72 0.54 -9.65
CA HIS A 70 -17.39 1.17 -9.59
C HIS A 70 -17.20 2.02 -8.32
N ALA A 71 -18.22 2.75 -7.89
CA ALA A 71 -18.16 3.55 -6.68
C ALA A 71 -18.05 2.69 -5.41
N GLU A 72 -18.85 1.62 -5.32
CA GLU A 72 -18.76 0.64 -4.22
C GLU A 72 -17.39 -0.03 -4.17
N LYS A 73 -16.85 -0.42 -5.33
CA LYS A 73 -15.50 -0.96 -5.46
C LYS A 73 -14.46 0.00 -4.92
N ASN A 74 -14.52 1.27 -5.32
CA ASN A 74 -13.59 2.29 -4.85
C ASN A 74 -13.69 2.47 -3.34
N LEU A 75 -14.90 2.47 -2.79
CA LEU A 75 -15.11 2.50 -1.34
C LEU A 75 -14.47 1.29 -0.64
N ILE A 76 -14.65 0.08 -1.16
CA ILE A 76 -14.06 -1.16 -0.60
C ILE A 76 -12.54 -1.10 -0.55
N ILE A 77 -11.90 -0.61 -1.63
CA ILE A 77 -10.44 -0.54 -1.72
C ILE A 77 -9.84 0.73 -1.11
N GLY A 78 -10.67 1.65 -0.62
CA GLY A 78 -10.28 2.92 0.01
C GLY A 78 -9.78 3.96 -0.99
N ARG A 79 -10.41 4.04 -2.17
CA ARG A 79 -10.14 5.02 -3.22
C ARG A 79 -11.21 6.12 -3.26
N PRO A 80 -10.89 7.29 -3.82
CA PRO A 80 -11.88 8.35 -4.06
C PRO A 80 -13.04 7.87 -4.96
N PRO A 81 -14.18 8.57 -4.97
CA PRO A 81 -15.24 8.34 -5.96
C PRO A 81 -14.69 8.39 -7.40
N PRO A 82 -15.28 7.66 -8.37
CA PRO A 82 -14.72 7.55 -9.72
C PRO A 82 -14.41 8.88 -10.40
N ASP A 83 -15.34 9.85 -10.36
CA ASP A 83 -15.17 11.17 -10.98
C ASP A 83 -14.01 11.96 -10.35
N GLU A 84 -13.86 11.84 -9.03
CA GLU A 84 -12.79 12.50 -8.29
C GLU A 84 -11.45 11.80 -8.52
N GLU A 85 -11.42 10.46 -8.57
CA GLU A 85 -10.21 9.70 -8.87
C GLU A 85 -9.69 10.04 -10.27
N GLU A 86 -10.58 10.12 -11.26
CA GLU A 86 -10.27 10.49 -12.63
C GLU A 86 -9.70 11.91 -12.71
N ARG A 87 -10.38 12.88 -12.08
CA ARG A 87 -9.93 14.27 -12.00
C ARG A 87 -8.55 14.39 -11.36
N LEU A 88 -8.30 13.67 -10.27
CA LEU A 88 -7.01 13.67 -9.57
C LEU A 88 -5.91 12.99 -10.41
N CYS A 89 -6.23 11.93 -11.14
CA CYS A 89 -5.29 11.22 -12.00
C CYS A 89 -4.82 12.14 -13.14
N LEU A 90 -5.75 12.79 -13.83
CA LEU A 90 -5.46 13.78 -14.86
C LEU A 90 -4.61 14.93 -14.32
N ALA A 91 -4.97 15.47 -13.15
CA ALA A 91 -4.22 16.57 -12.54
C ALA A 91 -2.78 16.20 -12.15
N LYS A 92 -2.53 14.96 -11.71
CA LYS A 92 -1.23 14.53 -11.18
C LYS A 92 -0.29 13.98 -12.24
N VAL A 93 -0.81 13.24 -13.21
CA VAL A 93 0.00 12.50 -14.20
C VAL A 93 -0.43 12.71 -15.64
N ASN A 94 -1.44 13.55 -15.88
CA ASN A 94 -1.96 13.87 -17.21
C ASN A 94 -2.39 12.63 -18.02
N LEU A 95 -2.90 11.62 -17.32
CA LEU A 95 -3.45 10.39 -17.88
C LEU A 95 -4.77 10.06 -17.18
N THR A 96 -5.71 9.48 -17.93
CA THR A 96 -6.94 8.90 -17.35
C THR A 96 -6.60 7.65 -16.53
N VAL A 97 -7.49 7.23 -15.62
CA VAL A 97 -7.26 6.00 -14.85
C VAL A 97 -7.11 4.76 -15.76
N PRO A 98 -7.93 4.58 -16.81
CA PRO A 98 -7.73 3.49 -17.77
C PRO A 98 -6.40 3.59 -18.54
N GLN A 99 -6.01 4.77 -19.02
CA GLN A 99 -4.74 4.95 -19.74
C GLN A 99 -3.53 4.64 -18.86
N LEU A 100 -3.56 5.12 -17.61
CA LEU A 100 -2.50 4.84 -16.65
C LEU A 100 -2.39 3.33 -16.35
N ARG A 101 -3.53 2.65 -16.23
CA ARG A 101 -3.58 1.19 -16.04
C ARG A 101 -3.04 0.44 -17.24
N GLU A 102 -3.42 0.86 -18.44
CA GLU A 102 -2.92 0.27 -19.68
C GLU A 102 -1.41 0.46 -19.82
N LYS A 103 -0.90 1.67 -19.54
CA LYS A 103 0.53 1.95 -19.45
C LYS A 103 1.24 1.02 -18.45
N ALA A 104 0.66 0.82 -17.28
CA ALA A 104 1.22 -0.07 -16.26
C ALA A 104 1.30 -1.54 -16.72
N ILE A 105 0.38 -1.98 -17.58
CA ILE A 105 0.37 -3.36 -18.11
C ILE A 105 1.32 -3.52 -19.30
N THR A 106 1.35 -2.53 -20.20
CA THR A 106 2.04 -2.61 -21.49
C THR A 106 3.49 -2.13 -21.44
N HIS A 107 3.77 -1.09 -20.64
CA HIS A 107 5.06 -0.42 -20.52
C HIS A 107 5.43 -0.15 -19.05
N PRO A 108 5.49 -1.19 -18.20
CA PRO A 108 5.72 -1.04 -16.76
C PRO A 108 7.04 -0.33 -16.41
N GLU A 109 8.06 -0.47 -17.25
CA GLU A 109 9.37 0.18 -17.10
C GLU A 109 9.31 1.72 -17.23
N GLN A 110 8.31 2.22 -17.97
CA GLN A 110 8.10 3.66 -18.25
C GLN A 110 7.21 4.34 -17.22
N LEU A 111 6.69 3.60 -16.23
CA LEU A 111 6.02 4.22 -15.10
C LEU A 111 7.01 5.17 -14.41
N THR A 112 6.49 6.24 -13.80
CA THR A 112 7.17 7.12 -12.84
C THR A 112 6.81 6.73 -11.39
N PRO A 113 7.58 7.16 -10.36
CA PRO A 113 7.29 6.79 -8.97
C PRO A 113 5.89 7.22 -8.53
N LEU A 114 5.43 8.37 -9.01
CA LEU A 114 4.09 8.87 -8.74
C LEU A 114 3.02 8.02 -9.43
N GLU A 115 3.19 7.72 -10.72
CA GLU A 115 2.29 6.86 -11.48
C GLU A 115 2.13 5.47 -10.83
N ALA A 116 3.24 4.84 -10.45
CA ALA A 116 3.21 3.55 -9.77
C ALA A 116 2.47 3.62 -8.42
N ARG A 117 2.69 4.68 -7.63
CA ARG A 117 1.97 4.89 -6.37
C ARG A 117 0.48 5.15 -6.58
N ILE A 118 0.09 5.88 -7.63
CA ILE A 118 -1.31 6.07 -8.00
C ILE A 118 -1.96 4.74 -8.39
N ILE A 119 -1.26 3.88 -9.14
CA ILE A 119 -1.76 2.53 -9.46
C ILE A 119 -1.95 1.69 -8.19
N MET A 120 -1.02 1.76 -7.23
CA MET A 120 -1.10 0.97 -6.00
C MET A 120 -2.15 1.47 -4.99
N HIS A 121 -2.27 2.80 -4.84
CA HIS A 121 -3.00 3.41 -3.73
C HIS A 121 -4.19 4.26 -4.16
N GLY A 122 -4.34 4.54 -5.45
CA GLY A 122 -5.35 5.44 -6.02
C GLY A 122 -4.83 6.86 -6.20
N ALA A 123 -5.53 7.65 -7.02
CA ALA A 123 -5.13 9.03 -7.33
C ALA A 123 -5.25 9.99 -6.13
N GLY A 124 -5.98 9.59 -5.09
CA GLY A 124 -6.02 10.28 -3.79
C GLY A 124 -4.72 10.18 -2.98
N TYR A 125 -3.75 9.36 -3.41
CA TYR A 125 -2.48 9.22 -2.73
C TYR A 125 -1.75 10.56 -2.54
N ASP A 126 -1.38 10.85 -1.30
CA ASP A 126 -0.55 11.98 -0.92
C ASP A 126 0.65 11.45 -0.10
N PRO A 127 1.90 11.67 -0.56
CA PRO A 127 3.08 11.23 0.18
C PRO A 127 3.25 11.91 1.54
N ALA A 128 2.59 13.06 1.78
CA ALA A 128 2.62 13.74 3.07
C ALA A 128 1.63 13.14 4.09
N GLN A 129 0.67 12.34 3.64
CA GLN A 129 -0.30 11.69 4.52
C GLN A 129 0.25 10.37 5.08
N HIS A 130 0.01 10.12 6.36
CA HIS A 130 0.43 8.89 7.06
C HIS A 130 -0.48 7.68 6.76
N TRP A 131 -0.97 7.57 5.51
CA TRP A 131 -1.97 6.58 5.11
C TRP A 131 -1.57 5.12 5.42
N ALA A 132 -0.27 4.82 5.40
CA ALA A 132 0.24 3.49 5.73
C ALA A 132 0.15 3.18 7.23
N VAL A 133 0.39 4.18 8.08
CA VAL A 133 0.27 4.07 9.53
C VAL A 133 -1.21 3.97 9.90
N ASP A 134 -2.04 4.88 9.37
CA ASP A 134 -3.49 4.89 9.62
C ASP A 134 -4.15 3.57 9.21
N ARG A 135 -3.73 3.00 8.06
CA ARG A 135 -4.23 1.71 7.59
C ARG A 135 -3.77 0.56 8.49
N LEU A 136 -2.52 0.58 8.95
CA LEU A 136 -2.00 -0.45 9.86
C LEU A 136 -2.71 -0.40 11.21
N GLU A 137 -2.84 0.80 11.80
CA GLU A 137 -3.54 1.00 13.07
C GLU A 137 -5.00 0.56 12.98
N LYS A 138 -5.71 0.93 11.89
CA LYS A 138 -7.06 0.44 11.62
C LYS A 138 -7.09 -1.09 11.56
N SER A 139 -6.18 -1.70 10.82
CA SER A 139 -6.10 -3.17 10.65
C SER A 139 -5.81 -3.92 11.96
N LEU A 140 -4.95 -3.36 12.80
CA LEU A 140 -4.64 -3.92 14.12
C LEU A 140 -5.77 -3.73 15.12
N SER A 141 -6.56 -2.67 14.97
CA SER A 141 -7.70 -2.36 15.84
C SER A 141 -8.98 -3.09 15.43
N MET A 142 -9.08 -3.67 14.24
CA MET A 142 -10.25 -4.44 13.82
C MET A 142 -10.26 -5.85 14.41
N ARG A 143 -11.47 -6.39 14.61
CA ARG A 143 -11.66 -7.82 14.89
C ARG A 143 -11.09 -8.66 13.74
N LYS A 144 -10.61 -9.86 14.05
CA LYS A 144 -9.96 -10.73 13.05
C LYS A 144 -10.92 -11.09 11.92
N GLU A 145 -12.18 -11.37 12.25
CA GLU A 145 -13.23 -11.75 11.31
C GLU A 145 -13.51 -10.60 10.34
N ASP A 146 -13.59 -9.39 10.89
CA ASP A 146 -13.84 -8.15 10.16
C ASP A 146 -12.67 -7.79 9.24
N ARG A 147 -11.44 -7.96 9.72
CA ARG A 147 -10.23 -7.80 8.90
C ARG A 147 -10.17 -8.82 7.76
N ASN A 148 -10.47 -10.09 8.03
CA ASN A 148 -10.47 -11.12 7.00
C ASN A 148 -11.54 -10.82 5.94
N LEU A 149 -12.74 -10.42 6.36
CA LEU A 149 -13.82 -10.05 5.46
C LEU A 149 -13.45 -8.83 4.59
N GLU A 150 -12.79 -7.81 5.15
CA GLU A 150 -12.26 -6.68 4.35
C GLU A 150 -11.23 -7.17 3.31
N LEU A 151 -10.30 -8.04 3.70
CA LEU A 151 -9.29 -8.58 2.79
C LEU A 151 -9.91 -9.40 1.66
N ASP A 152 -10.86 -10.27 1.97
CA ASP A 152 -11.58 -11.09 0.99
C ASP A 152 -12.37 -10.21 0.02
N ALA A 153 -13.09 -9.20 0.53
CA ALA A 153 -13.83 -8.25 -0.30
C ALA A 153 -12.91 -7.46 -1.24
N ARG A 154 -11.77 -6.97 -0.74
CA ARG A 154 -10.77 -6.26 -1.56
C ARG A 154 -10.17 -7.14 -2.65
N GLY A 155 -9.98 -8.43 -2.37
CA GLY A 155 -9.53 -9.42 -3.33
C GLY A 155 -10.58 -9.69 -4.41
N ALA A 156 -11.84 -9.88 -4.01
CA ALA A 156 -12.95 -10.24 -4.88
C ALA A 156 -13.28 -9.17 -5.95
N VAL A 157 -13.13 -7.88 -5.60
CA VAL A 157 -13.48 -6.77 -6.52
C VAL A 157 -12.38 -6.41 -7.52
N LYS A 158 -11.19 -6.99 -7.40
CA LYS A 158 -10.07 -6.70 -8.31
C LYS A 158 -10.13 -7.60 -9.53
N THR A 159 -10.12 -6.95 -10.70
CA THR A 159 -9.98 -7.65 -11.97
C THR A 159 -8.56 -8.16 -12.15
N ARG A 160 -8.39 -9.15 -13.05
CA ARG A 160 -7.07 -9.68 -13.40
C ARG A 160 -6.12 -8.59 -13.90
N ASP A 161 -6.61 -7.66 -14.70
CA ASP A 161 -5.81 -6.57 -15.26
C ASP A 161 -5.39 -5.56 -14.19
N GLU A 162 -6.26 -5.26 -13.24
CA GLU A 162 -5.90 -4.39 -12.10
C GLU A 162 -4.86 -5.05 -11.20
N LEU A 163 -4.94 -6.37 -10.98
CA LEU A 163 -3.92 -7.11 -10.26
C LEU A 163 -2.59 -7.06 -10.99
N ARG A 164 -2.60 -7.28 -12.31
CA ARG A 164 -1.40 -7.22 -13.13
C ARG A 164 -0.76 -5.83 -13.12
N ALA A 165 -1.56 -4.78 -13.33
CA ALA A 165 -1.09 -3.40 -13.25
C ALA A 165 -0.48 -3.09 -11.87
N TRP A 166 -1.11 -3.59 -10.80
CA TRP A 166 -0.63 -3.43 -9.43
C TRP A 166 0.72 -4.10 -9.21
N MET A 167 0.89 -5.36 -9.62
CA MET A 167 2.16 -6.09 -9.51
C MET A 167 3.28 -5.39 -10.28
N ASN A 168 3.00 -4.98 -11.53
CA ASN A 168 3.95 -4.25 -12.36
C ASN A 168 4.40 -2.92 -11.72
N ALA A 169 3.47 -2.19 -11.09
CA ALA A 169 3.77 -0.95 -10.37
C ALA A 169 4.61 -1.20 -9.10
N GLU A 170 4.33 -2.28 -8.38
CA GLU A 170 5.10 -2.70 -7.20
C GLU A 170 6.55 -3.04 -7.59
N ASP A 171 6.73 -3.88 -8.61
CA ASP A 171 8.04 -4.26 -9.15
C ASP A 171 8.84 -3.02 -9.57
N ARG A 172 8.19 -2.06 -10.23
CA ARG A 172 8.84 -0.81 -10.65
C ARG A 172 9.31 0.02 -9.45
N LEU A 173 8.48 0.14 -8.41
CA LEU A 173 8.84 0.86 -7.18
C LEU A 173 9.97 0.17 -6.43
N ALA A 174 9.98 -1.16 -6.38
CA ALA A 174 11.06 -1.93 -5.79
C ALA A 174 12.39 -1.69 -6.54
N ALA A 175 12.35 -1.71 -7.88
CA ALA A 175 13.52 -1.43 -8.72
C ALA A 175 14.10 -0.04 -8.45
N TRP A 176 13.27 1.01 -8.40
CA TRP A 176 13.75 2.35 -8.03
C TRP A 176 14.29 2.43 -6.61
N GLY A 177 13.65 1.76 -5.66
CA GLY A 177 14.13 1.71 -4.28
C GLY A 177 15.55 1.17 -4.22
N LYS A 178 15.83 0.10 -4.98
CA LYS A 178 17.15 -0.49 -5.12
C LYS A 178 18.15 0.47 -5.79
N GLU A 179 17.82 1.04 -6.95
CA GLU A 179 18.67 2.00 -7.66
C GLU A 179 19.03 3.20 -6.77
N ARG A 180 18.07 3.73 -6.03
CA ARG A 180 18.27 4.88 -5.14
C ARG A 180 19.14 4.54 -3.94
N LEU A 181 19.00 3.34 -3.38
CA LEU A 181 19.86 2.85 -2.31
C LEU A 181 21.30 2.69 -2.81
N GLU A 182 21.49 2.14 -4.01
CA GLU A 182 22.80 2.01 -4.67
C GLU A 182 23.46 3.36 -4.88
N GLU A 183 22.73 4.35 -5.39
CA GLU A 183 23.21 5.72 -5.54
C GLU A 183 23.64 6.35 -4.20
N LEU A 184 22.81 6.19 -3.15
CA LEU A 184 23.10 6.74 -1.82
C LEU A 184 24.31 6.07 -1.16
N ALA A 185 24.45 4.76 -1.34
CA ALA A 185 25.60 4.02 -0.81
C ALA A 185 26.89 4.42 -1.52
N ALA A 186 26.86 4.56 -2.85
CA ALA A 186 27.99 5.05 -3.63
C ALA A 186 28.41 6.46 -3.17
N LYS A 187 27.45 7.38 -2.98
CA LYS A 187 27.72 8.74 -2.46
C LYS A 187 28.35 8.75 -1.06
N ARG A 188 28.07 7.73 -0.24
CA ARG A 188 28.61 7.59 1.12
C ARG A 188 29.88 6.72 1.20
N GLY A 189 30.42 6.28 0.06
CA GLY A 189 31.59 5.39 0.02
C GLY A 189 31.32 3.98 0.57
N HIS A 190 30.04 3.60 0.70
CA HIS A 190 29.64 2.26 1.16
C HIS A 190 29.39 1.34 -0.03
N ASN A 191 29.96 0.15 0.00
CA ASN A 191 29.68 -0.89 -0.98
C ASN A 191 28.48 -1.75 -0.54
N LEU A 192 27.36 -1.69 -1.27
CA LEU A 192 26.16 -2.48 -0.95
C LEU A 192 26.33 -3.98 -1.16
N SER A 193 27.36 -4.45 -1.87
CA SER A 193 27.65 -5.89 -1.96
C SER A 193 27.97 -6.52 -0.60
N LYS A 194 28.26 -5.70 0.41
CA LYS A 194 28.49 -6.11 1.81
C LYS A 194 27.25 -6.02 2.70
N TRP A 195 26.13 -5.52 2.20
CA TRP A 195 24.88 -5.48 2.97
C TRP A 195 24.21 -6.86 2.96
N PRO A 196 23.71 -7.35 4.11
CA PRO A 196 23.22 -8.72 4.26
C PRO A 196 21.96 -9.05 3.45
N TYR A 197 21.36 -8.06 2.77
CA TYR A 197 20.10 -8.19 2.05
C TYR A 197 20.25 -8.52 0.55
N ASN A 198 21.48 -8.59 0.02
CA ASN A 198 21.74 -8.94 -1.39
C ASN A 198 21.75 -10.47 -1.67
N ARG A 199 21.02 -11.26 -0.88
CA ARG A 199 20.88 -12.70 -1.07
C ARG A 199 19.41 -13.05 -1.37
N TRP A 200 18.96 -12.69 -2.56
CA TRP A 200 17.72 -13.20 -3.17
C TRP A 200 17.96 -13.43 -4.65
#